data_AF-A0A1G1M964-F1
#
_entry.id   AF-A0A1G1M964-F1
#
_cell.length_a   1.000
_cell.length_b   1.000
_cell.length_c   1.000
_cell.angle_alpha   90.00
_cell.angle_beta   90.00
_cell.angle_gamma   90.00
#
_symmetry.space_group_name_H-M   'P 1'
#
loop_
_entity.id
_entity.type
_entity.pdbx_description
1 polymer ?
#
loop_
_entity_poly.entity_id
_entity_poly.type
_entity_poly.pdbx_seq_one_letter_code
_entity_poly.pdbx_strand_id
1 'polypeptide(L)'
;MECKKVRDRLITDYVDKELGTEENTEVGRHLAACSGCREFSEAVQRSAVIPFKEAGEMQPDGVVWQRIQEKIETERARSGNWFGRLADAWVPLLRMPPPVFRVAFVTALILVVVVLAKWPSSYADPAYGYISEQMTFMGELRSGNADLMNGDLKDYDQMFEAIGG
;
A
#
# COMPACT_ATOMS: atom_id res chain seq x y z
N MET A 1 12.75 -12.93 -22.93
CA MET A 1 12.88 -13.54 -21.59
C MET A 1 14.15 -14.38 -21.42
N GLU A 2 14.75 -14.32 -20.23
CA GLU A 2 15.88 -15.16 -19.81
C GLU A 2 15.40 -16.55 -19.36
N CYS A 3 16.18 -17.60 -19.64
CA CYS A 3 15.83 -18.98 -19.32
C CYS A 3 15.55 -19.19 -17.82
N LYS A 4 16.30 -18.52 -16.93
CA LYS A 4 16.11 -18.64 -15.48
C LYS A 4 14.70 -18.20 -15.07
N LYS A 5 14.30 -17.01 -15.50
CA LYS A 5 12.97 -16.45 -15.22
C LYS A 5 11.84 -17.33 -15.78
N VAL A 6 12.04 -17.91 -16.96
CA VAL A 6 11.08 -18.85 -17.56
C VAL A 6 10.95 -20.08 -16.68
N ARG A 7 12.06 -20.68 -16.26
CA ARG A 7 12.06 -21.89 -15.42
C ARG A 7 11.38 -21.66 -14.07
N ASP A 8 11.63 -20.51 -13.43
CA ASP A 8 10.97 -20.18 -12.17
C ASP A 8 9.45 -20.10 -12.35
N ARG A 9 8.98 -19.40 -13.40
CA ARG A 9 7.55 -19.29 -13.73
C ARG A 9 6.93 -20.62 -14.17
N LEU A 10 7.71 -21.53 -14.76
CA LEU A 10 7.24 -22.87 -15.14
C LEU A 10 6.90 -23.74 -13.93
N ILE A 11 7.59 -23.57 -12.81
CA ILE A 11 7.36 -24.37 -11.59
C ILE A 11 6.15 -23.87 -10.83
N THR A 12 5.90 -22.55 -10.83
CA THR A 12 4.83 -21.92 -10.06
C THR A 12 3.63 -21.59 -10.97
N ASP A 13 3.69 -20.45 -11.64
CA ASP A 13 2.49 -19.76 -12.10
C ASP A 13 1.96 -20.33 -13.44
N TYR A 14 2.86 -20.82 -14.29
CA TYR A 14 2.49 -21.32 -15.62
C TYR A 14 1.74 -22.64 -15.56
N VAL A 15 2.16 -23.55 -14.67
CA VAL A 15 1.52 -24.86 -14.46
C VAL A 15 0.17 -24.70 -13.77
N ASP A 16 0.09 -23.79 -12.79
CA ASP A 16 -1.12 -23.50 -12.03
C ASP A 16 -2.12 -22.62 -12.81
N LYS A 17 -1.72 -22.10 -13.99
CA LYS A 17 -2.49 -21.19 -14.85
C LYS A 17 -2.79 -19.82 -14.21
N GLU A 18 -1.91 -19.37 -13.33
CA GLU A 18 -2.02 -18.08 -12.63
C GLU A 18 -1.35 -16.92 -13.40
N LEU A 19 -0.68 -17.20 -14.53
CA LEU A 19 -0.08 -16.15 -15.37
C LEU A 19 -1.13 -15.35 -16.15
N GLY A 20 -0.90 -14.03 -16.22
CA GLY A 20 -1.64 -13.15 -17.11
C GLY A 20 -1.47 -13.50 -18.59
N THR A 21 -2.37 -13.01 -19.45
CA THR A 21 -2.39 -13.33 -20.88
C THR A 21 -1.09 -12.93 -21.62
N GLU A 22 -0.52 -11.78 -21.28
CA GLU A 22 0.73 -11.29 -21.86
C GLU A 22 1.94 -12.14 -21.44
N GLU A 23 2.08 -12.41 -20.14
CA GLU A 23 3.16 -13.23 -19.59
C GLU A 23 3.10 -14.67 -20.11
N ASN A 24 1.89 -15.24 -20.20
CA ASN A 24 1.68 -16.57 -20.76
C ASN A 24 2.12 -16.63 -22.23
N THR A 25 1.83 -15.58 -23.00
CA THR A 25 2.28 -15.47 -24.40
C THR A 25 3.80 -15.35 -24.50
N GLU A 26 4.45 -14.60 -23.59
CA GLU A 26 5.91 -14.48 -23.55
C GLU A 26 6.58 -15.81 -23.22
N VAL A 27 6.08 -16.52 -22.20
CA VAL A 27 6.57 -17.86 -21.83
C VAL A 27 6.38 -18.84 -22.99
N GLY A 28 5.19 -18.86 -23.61
CA GLY A 28 4.92 -19.72 -24.77
C GLY A 28 5.86 -19.46 -25.95
N ARG A 29 6.14 -18.18 -26.25
CA ARG A 29 7.12 -17.80 -27.28
C ARG A 29 8.52 -18.28 -26.93
N HIS A 30 8.93 -18.18 -25.67
CA HIS A 30 10.23 -18.67 -25.22
C HIS A 30 10.33 -20.20 -25.32
N LEU A 31 9.30 -20.94 -24.94
CA LEU A 31 9.25 -22.40 -25.08
C LEU A 31 9.32 -22.87 -26.54
N ALA A 32 8.76 -22.08 -27.46
CA ALA A 32 8.86 -22.34 -28.90
C ALA A 32 10.30 -22.18 -29.42
N ALA A 33 11.08 -21.27 -28.85
CA ALA A 33 12.44 -20.97 -29.29
C ALA A 33 13.55 -21.71 -28.51
N CYS A 34 13.31 -22.14 -27.26
CA CYS A 34 14.32 -22.74 -26.39
C CYS A 34 13.99 -24.21 -26.05
N SER A 35 14.78 -25.13 -26.59
CA SER A 35 14.67 -26.57 -26.30
C SER A 35 14.90 -26.89 -24.81
N GLY A 36 15.90 -26.28 -24.18
CA GLY A 36 16.24 -26.54 -22.78
C GLY A 36 15.19 -26.06 -21.77
N CYS A 37 14.33 -25.10 -22.14
CA CYS A 37 13.17 -24.71 -21.33
C CYS A 37 11.96 -25.59 -21.63
N ARG A 38 11.84 -26.12 -22.85
CA ARG A 38 10.80 -27.09 -23.23
C ARG A 38 10.97 -28.42 -22.51
N GLU A 39 12.18 -28.99 -22.53
CA GLU A 39 12.50 -30.21 -21.80
C GLU A 39 12.26 -30.05 -20.29
N PHE A 40 12.60 -28.88 -19.75
CA PHE A 40 12.32 -28.55 -18.35
C PHE A 40 10.82 -28.49 -18.07
N SER A 41 10.03 -27.84 -18.94
CA SER A 41 8.57 -27.80 -18.81
C SER A 41 7.96 -29.20 -18.85
N GLU A 42 8.45 -30.08 -19.71
CA GLU A 42 7.99 -31.48 -19.76
C GLU A 42 8.35 -32.25 -18.49
N ALA A 43 9.56 -32.04 -17.96
CA ALA A 43 9.97 -32.65 -16.70
C ALA A 43 9.07 -32.22 -15.54
N VAL A 44 8.78 -30.92 -15.43
CA VAL A 44 7.85 -30.37 -14.42
C VAL A 44 6.46 -30.98 -14.58
N GLN A 45 5.93 -31.07 -15.81
CA GLN A 45 4.63 -31.70 -16.03
C GLN A 45 4.61 -33.17 -15.57
N ARG A 46 5.66 -33.94 -15.89
CA ARG A 46 5.74 -35.35 -15.50
C ARG A 46 5.89 -35.54 -13.99
N SER A 47 6.59 -34.65 -13.29
CA SER A 47 6.84 -34.81 -11.85
C SER A 47 5.77 -34.18 -10.96
N ALA A 48 5.20 -33.03 -11.36
CA ALA A 48 4.38 -32.20 -10.49
C ALA A 48 2.90 -32.14 -10.89
N VAL A 49 2.56 -32.47 -12.14
CA VAL A 49 1.18 -32.34 -12.63
C VAL A 49 0.54 -33.70 -12.86
N ILE A 50 1.17 -34.52 -13.71
CA ILE A 50 0.62 -35.81 -14.13
C ILE A 50 0.31 -36.74 -12.94
N PRO A 51 1.17 -36.89 -11.91
CA PRO A 51 0.89 -37.78 -10.79
C PRO A 51 -0.35 -37.39 -9.99
N PHE A 52 -0.69 -36.10 -9.98
CA PHE A 52 -1.83 -35.57 -9.22
C PHE A 52 -3.10 -35.43 -10.06
N LYS A 53 -3.03 -35.58 -11.40
CA LYS A 53 -4.24 -35.60 -12.25
C LYS A 53 -5.14 -36.80 -11.97
N GLU A 54 -4.56 -37.91 -11.55
CA GLU A 54 -5.27 -39.15 -11.21
C GLU A 54 -5.44 -39.33 -9.71
N ALA A 55 -4.85 -38.44 -8.90
CA ALA A 55 -5.12 -38.41 -7.47
C ALA A 55 -6.58 -37.99 -7.29
N GLY A 56 -7.42 -38.94 -6.84
CA GLY A 56 -8.81 -38.66 -6.55
C GLY A 56 -8.94 -37.50 -5.56
N GLU A 57 -10.01 -36.71 -5.70
CA GLU A 57 -10.30 -35.64 -4.76
C GLU A 57 -10.47 -36.22 -3.36
N MET A 58 -9.53 -35.91 -2.47
CA MET A 58 -9.69 -36.24 -1.06
C MET A 58 -10.74 -35.29 -0.48
N GLN A 59 -11.92 -35.83 -0.17
CA GLN A 59 -12.91 -35.06 0.55
C GLN A 59 -12.45 -34.87 2.00
N PRO A 60 -12.40 -33.62 2.50
CA PRO A 60 -12.12 -33.36 3.90
C PRO A 60 -13.25 -33.94 4.77
N ASP A 61 -12.92 -34.30 6.01
CA ASP A 61 -13.92 -34.74 6.98
C ASP A 61 -15.03 -33.68 7.16
N GLY A 62 -16.28 -34.12 7.23
CA GLY A 62 -17.45 -33.23 7.28
C GLY A 62 -17.40 -32.26 8.46
N VAL A 63 -16.82 -32.68 9.59
CA VAL A 63 -16.63 -31.84 10.77
C VAL A 63 -15.67 -30.68 10.50
N VAL A 64 -14.61 -30.92 9.72
CA VAL A 64 -13.64 -29.88 9.34
C VAL A 64 -14.30 -28.87 8.41
N TRP A 65 -15.05 -29.36 7.42
CA TRP A 65 -15.76 -28.49 6.49
C TRP A 65 -16.82 -27.62 7.18
N GLN A 66 -17.60 -28.20 8.11
CA GLN A 66 -18.58 -27.46 8.89
C GLN A 66 -17.93 -26.32 9.70
N ARG A 67 -16.80 -26.58 10.35
CA ARG A 67 -16.07 -25.53 11.11
C ARG A 67 -15.56 -24.41 10.20
N ILE A 68 -15.09 -24.75 9.00
CA ILE A 68 -14.65 -23.74 8.02
C ILE A 68 -15.84 -22.89 7.59
N GLN A 69 -16.97 -23.53 7.27
CA GLN A 69 -18.19 -22.83 6.85
C GLN A 69 -18.72 -21.89 7.94
N GLU A 70 -18.82 -22.37 9.18
CA GLU A 70 -19.26 -21.57 10.33
C GLU A 70 -18.36 -20.34 10.55
N LYS A 71 -17.03 -20.52 10.38
CA LYS A 71 -16.08 -19.41 10.52
C LYS A 71 -16.21 -18.38 9.40
N ILE A 72 -16.40 -18.82 8.15
CA ILE A 72 -16.62 -17.92 7.00
C ILE A 72 -17.93 -17.15 7.17
N GLU A 73 -19.00 -17.80 7.62
CA GLU A 73 -20.30 -17.17 7.87
C GLU A 73 -20.20 -16.14 9.00
N THR A 74 -19.49 -16.46 10.08
CA THR A 74 -19.25 -15.55 11.21
C THR A 74 -18.44 -14.32 10.78
N GLU A 75 -17.40 -14.50 9.96
CA GLU A 75 -16.59 -13.39 9.45
C GLU A 75 -17.36 -12.53 8.43
N ARG A 76 -18.21 -13.13 7.59
CA ARG A 76 -19.13 -12.40 6.71
C ARG A 76 -20.18 -11.61 7.49
N ALA A 77 -20.76 -12.18 8.55
CA ALA A 77 -21.70 -11.47 9.41
C ALA A 77 -21.03 -10.30 10.14
N ARG A 78 -19.76 -10.46 10.54
CA ARG A 78 -18.98 -9.41 11.20
C ARG A 78 -18.57 -8.28 10.25
N SER A 79 -18.22 -8.61 8.99
CA SER A 79 -17.83 -7.61 7.97
C SER A 79 -19.02 -6.93 7.28
N GLY A 80 -20.13 -7.65 7.07
CA GLY A 80 -21.34 -7.15 6.43
C GLY A 80 -22.04 -6.03 7.22
N ASN A 81 -21.88 -6.00 8.55
CA ASN A 81 -22.54 -4.99 9.38
C ASN A 81 -21.95 -3.59 9.28
N TRP A 82 -20.66 -3.43 8.97
CA TRP A 82 -20.05 -2.09 8.90
C TRP A 82 -20.29 -1.42 7.54
N PHE A 83 -19.98 -2.13 6.44
CA PHE A 83 -20.21 -1.59 5.09
C PHE A 83 -21.70 -1.51 4.74
N GLY A 84 -22.54 -2.44 5.23
CA GLY A 84 -23.99 -2.37 5.07
C GLY A 84 -24.59 -1.14 5.74
N ARG A 85 -24.18 -0.83 6.98
CA ARG A 85 -24.63 0.37 7.71
C ARG A 85 -24.15 1.68 7.07
N LEU A 86 -22.93 1.69 6.53
CA LEU A 86 -22.45 2.84 5.77
C LEU A 86 -23.24 2.97 4.45
N ALA A 87 -23.41 1.90 3.69
CA ALA A 87 -24.16 1.95 2.43
C ALA A 87 -25.62 2.41 2.65
N ASP A 88 -26.31 1.86 3.66
CA ASP A 88 -27.68 2.22 4.00
C ASP A 88 -27.82 3.69 4.43
N ALA A 89 -26.80 4.27 5.07
CA ALA A 89 -26.78 5.69 5.41
C ALA A 89 -26.59 6.62 4.18
N TRP A 90 -25.99 6.12 3.09
CA TRP A 90 -25.70 6.91 1.88
C TRP A 90 -26.73 6.72 0.76
N VAL A 91 -27.47 5.60 0.75
CA VAL A 91 -28.60 5.34 -0.17
C VAL A 91 -29.64 6.47 -0.21
N PRO A 92 -30.11 7.07 0.91
CA PRO A 92 -31.06 8.18 0.84
C PRO A 92 -30.44 9.46 0.24
N LEU A 93 -29.13 9.66 0.41
CA LEU A 93 -28.41 10.80 -0.15
C LEU A 93 -28.25 10.68 -1.68
N LEU A 94 -28.04 9.45 -2.17
CA LEU A 94 -27.98 9.12 -3.60
C LEU A 94 -29.35 9.14 -4.31
N ARG A 95 -30.45 9.03 -3.57
CA ARG A 95 -31.83 9.12 -4.10
C ARG A 95 -32.44 10.52 -4.03
N MET A 96 -31.69 11.53 -3.58
CA MET A 96 -32.18 12.91 -3.58
C MET A 96 -32.38 13.44 -5.01
N PRO A 97 -33.42 14.25 -5.25
CA PRO A 97 -33.68 14.80 -6.57
C PRO A 97 -32.52 15.69 -7.04
N PRO A 98 -32.14 15.64 -8.34
CA PRO A 98 -30.95 16.29 -8.89
C PRO A 98 -30.79 17.79 -8.61
N PRO A 99 -31.85 18.63 -8.46
CA PRO A 99 -31.63 20.04 -8.14
C PRO A 99 -31.09 20.28 -6.72
N VAL A 100 -31.47 19.44 -5.74
CA VAL A 100 -31.08 19.65 -4.33
C VAL A 100 -29.59 19.34 -4.12
N PHE A 101 -29.10 18.29 -4.78
CA PHE A 101 -27.68 17.91 -4.70
C PHE A 101 -26.76 19.01 -5.27
N ARG A 102 -27.16 19.64 -6.39
CA ARG A 102 -26.38 20.74 -7.01
C ARG A 102 -26.26 21.95 -6.10
N VAL A 103 -27.35 22.34 -5.43
CA VAL A 103 -27.34 23.47 -4.50
C VAL A 103 -26.48 23.17 -3.29
N ALA A 104 -26.64 21.98 -2.69
CA ALA A 104 -25.84 21.55 -1.53
C ALA A 104 -24.34 21.45 -1.84
N PHE A 105 -23.99 20.97 -3.04
CA PHE A 105 -22.60 20.88 -3.48
C PHE A 105 -21.97 22.28 -3.66
N VAL A 106 -22.68 23.20 -4.31
CA VAL A 106 -22.19 24.57 -4.52
C VAL A 106 -22.05 25.30 -3.18
N THR A 107 -23.00 25.16 -2.25
CA THR A 107 -22.90 25.79 -0.93
C THR A 107 -21.76 25.21 -0.10
N ALA A 108 -21.54 23.89 -0.12
CA ALA A 108 -20.41 23.26 0.55
C ALA A 108 -19.06 23.74 -0.03
N LEU A 109 -18.97 23.86 -1.36
CA LEU A 109 -17.76 24.32 -2.04
C LEU A 109 -17.45 25.79 -1.67
N ILE A 110 -18.48 26.65 -1.64
CA ILE A 110 -18.33 28.04 -1.18
C ILE A 110 -17.86 28.07 0.27
N LEU A 111 -18.43 27.24 1.16
CA LEU A 111 -18.01 27.14 2.55
C LEU A 111 -16.54 26.75 2.68
N VAL A 112 -16.08 25.74 1.94
CA VAL A 112 -14.67 25.32 1.93
C VAL A 112 -13.77 26.46 1.47
N VAL A 113 -14.13 27.16 0.39
CA VAL A 113 -13.35 28.31 -0.11
C VAL A 113 -13.28 29.43 0.93
N VAL A 114 -14.39 29.75 1.59
CA VAL A 114 -14.43 30.77 2.65
C VAL A 114 -13.58 30.34 3.84
N VAL A 115 -13.68 29.08 4.26
CA VAL A 115 -12.87 28.54 5.37
C VAL A 115 -11.39 28.59 5.02
N LEU A 116 -10.99 28.19 3.82
CA LEU A 116 -9.59 28.26 3.38
C LEU A 116 -9.09 29.70 3.26
N ALA A 117 -9.92 30.62 2.76
CA ALA A 117 -9.55 32.04 2.62
C ALA A 117 -9.52 32.79 3.96
N LYS A 118 -10.33 32.36 4.93
CA LYS A 118 -10.36 32.91 6.30
C LYS A 118 -9.46 32.16 7.26
N TRP A 119 -8.89 31.03 6.85
CA TRP A 119 -7.90 30.34 7.63
C TRP A 119 -6.69 31.26 7.75
N PRO A 120 -6.33 31.73 8.96
CA PRO A 120 -5.16 32.55 9.12
C PRO A 120 -3.96 31.74 8.63
N SER A 121 -3.37 32.15 7.51
CA SER A 121 -2.10 31.66 6.97
C SER A 121 -0.90 31.95 7.89
N SER A 122 -1.17 32.21 9.18
CA SER A 122 -0.21 32.44 10.25
C SER A 122 0.28 31.14 10.90
N TYR A 123 -0.14 29.96 10.42
CA TYR A 123 0.68 28.76 10.56
C TYR A 123 1.85 28.86 9.57
N ALA A 124 2.81 29.73 9.91
CA ALA A 124 4.19 29.54 9.49
C ALA A 124 4.57 28.15 10.01
N ASP A 125 4.67 27.22 9.07
CA ASP A 125 4.96 25.83 9.32
C ASP A 125 6.25 25.72 10.18
N PRO A 126 6.21 25.14 11.40
CA PRO A 126 7.42 24.91 12.18
C PRO A 126 8.47 24.08 11.42
N ALA A 127 8.05 23.31 10.40
CA ALA A 127 8.97 22.61 9.52
C ALA A 127 9.81 23.58 8.67
N TYR A 128 9.28 24.73 8.26
CA TYR A 128 10.04 25.69 7.44
C TYR A 128 11.19 26.33 8.23
N GLY A 129 10.95 26.62 9.52
CA GLY A 129 12.01 27.10 10.43
C GLY A 129 13.07 26.04 10.69
N TYR A 130 12.65 24.79 10.93
CA TYR A 130 13.58 23.68 11.12
C TYR A 130 14.45 23.41 9.88
N ILE A 131 13.85 23.47 8.68
CA ILE A 131 14.55 23.22 7.42
C ILE A 131 15.54 24.35 7.10
N SER A 132 15.20 25.61 7.40
CA SER A 132 16.13 26.72 7.19
C SER A 132 17.30 26.68 8.16
N GLU A 133 17.07 26.32 9.43
CA GLU A 133 18.14 26.11 10.42
C GLU A 133 19.08 24.97 9.99
N GLN A 134 18.54 23.83 9.53
CA GLN A 134 19.39 22.73 9.05
C GLN A 134 20.22 23.10 7.81
N MET A 135 19.64 23.84 6.86
CA MET A 135 20.40 24.30 5.70
C MET A 135 21.52 25.28 6.08
N THR A 136 21.29 26.13 7.07
CA THR A 136 22.28 27.07 7.59
C THR A 136 23.43 26.33 8.27
N PHE A 137 23.10 25.39 9.16
CA PHE A 137 24.08 24.52 9.82
C PHE A 137 24.92 23.70 8.84
N MET A 138 24.30 23.10 7.81
CA MET A 138 25.02 22.35 6.77
C MET A 138 25.90 23.25 5.88
N GLY A 139 25.46 24.48 5.60
CA GLY A 139 26.25 25.47 4.88
C GLY A 139 27.49 25.91 5.66
N GLU A 140 27.34 26.09 6.97
CA GLU A 140 28.42 26.47 7.87
C GLU A 140 29.43 25.33 8.10
N LEU A 141 28.96 24.09 8.26
CA LEU A 141 29.83 22.90 8.28
C LEU A 141 30.71 22.78 7.03
N ARG A 142 30.15 23.13 5.86
CA ARG A 142 30.90 23.14 4.60
C ARG A 142 31.92 24.28 4.53
N SER A 143 31.69 25.39 5.22
CA SER A 143 32.58 26.55 5.23
C SER A 143 33.87 26.33 6.07
N GLY A 144 33.93 25.26 6.86
CA GLY A 144 35.13 24.88 7.62
C GLY A 144 35.44 25.78 8.82
N ASN A 145 34.49 26.59 9.26
CA ASN A 145 34.68 27.55 10.34
C ASN A 145 34.52 26.87 11.72
N ALA A 146 35.62 26.41 12.31
CA ALA A 146 35.63 25.65 13.56
C ALA A 146 35.34 26.50 14.82
N ASP A 147 35.39 27.83 14.73
CA ASP A 147 35.21 28.74 15.87
C ASP A 147 33.78 28.73 16.46
N LEU A 148 32.77 28.25 15.72
CA LEU A 148 31.39 28.17 16.20
C LEU A 148 31.03 26.84 16.87
N MET A 149 31.86 25.79 16.74
CA MET A 149 31.67 24.55 17.51
C MET A 149 32.10 24.70 18.98
N ASN A 150 32.85 25.76 19.28
CA ASN A 150 33.10 26.24 20.65
C ASN A 150 32.24 27.46 20.95
N GLY A 151 30.97 27.44 20.51
CA GLY A 151 29.98 28.45 20.89
C GLY A 151 30.04 28.69 22.40
N ASP A 152 30.35 29.93 22.74
CA ASP A 152 30.59 30.46 24.08
C ASP A 152 29.48 30.01 25.04
N LEU A 153 29.74 28.94 25.81
CA LEU A 153 28.83 28.37 26.81
C LEU A 153 28.48 29.36 27.94
N LYS A 154 29.08 30.56 27.96
CA LYS A 154 28.81 31.61 28.93
C LYS A 154 27.35 32.07 28.95
N ASP A 155 26.63 31.99 27.83
CA ASP A 155 25.22 32.34 27.80
C ASP A 155 24.32 31.28 28.47
N TYR A 156 24.77 30.02 28.57
CA TYR A 156 24.05 28.99 29.31
C TYR A 156 24.28 29.10 30.83
N ASP A 157 25.47 29.51 31.27
CA ASP A 157 25.75 29.72 32.70
C ASP A 157 24.91 30.87 33.29
N GLN A 158 24.69 31.96 32.54
CA GLN A 158 23.79 33.05 32.96
C GLN A 158 22.32 32.62 33.07
N MET A 159 21.89 31.68 32.23
CA MET A 159 20.52 31.16 32.26
C MET A 159 20.26 30.26 33.48
N PHE A 160 21.27 29.56 33.98
CA PHE A 160 21.17 28.75 35.20
C PHE A 160 21.26 29.58 36.48
N GLU A 161 22.07 30.65 36.52
CA GLU A 161 22.09 31.57 37.68
C GLU A 161 20.75 32.30 37.86
N ALA A 162 20.03 32.64 36.79
CA ALA A 162 18.72 33.29 36.87
C ALA A 162 17.57 32.39 37.38
N ILE A 163 17.76 31.07 37.38
CA ILE A 163 16.76 30.09 37.84
C ILE A 163 17.08 29.60 39.27
N GLY A 164 18.31 29.81 39.75
CA GLY A 164 18.79 29.35 41.06
C GLY A 164 18.86 30.40 42.18
N GLY A 165 18.46 31.65 41.93
CA GLY A 165 18.46 32.76 42.89
C GLY A 165 17.07 33.17 43.39
#